data_AF-A0A4Q3YQG0-F1
#
_entry.id   AF-A0A4Q3YQG0-F1
#
_cell.length_a   1.000
_cell.length_b   1.000
_cell.length_c   1.000
_cell.angle_alpha   90.00
_cell.angle_beta   90.00
_cell.angle_gamma   90.00
#
_symmetry.space_group_name_H-M   'P 1'
#
loop_
_entity.id
_entity.type
_entity.pdbx_description
1 polymer ?
#
loop_
_entity_poly.entity_id
_entity_poly.type
_entity_poly.pdbx_seq_one_letter_code
_entity_poly.pdbx_strand_id
1 'polypeptide(L)' 'ILLSRTNFALALHNTANRSDAVLDEYLSTVCSVDDGRITHIETFLSDVEGMNAFFVPQAHRQ' A
#
# COMPACT_ATOMS: atom_id res chain seq x y z
N ILE A 1 -0.80 -11.86 -9.19
CA ILE A 1 0.66 -11.59 -9.19
C ILE A 1 1.14 -11.50 -10.63
N LEU A 2 1.98 -10.50 -10.94
CA LEU A 2 2.65 -10.36 -12.23
C LEU A 2 4.16 -10.51 -12.00
N LEU A 3 4.86 -11.10 -12.96
CA LEU A 3 6.29 -11.39 -12.86
C LEU A 3 7.05 -10.84 -14.07
N SER A 4 8.29 -10.45 -13.83
CA SER A 4 9.29 -10.14 -14.85
C SER A 4 10.63 -10.76 -14.44
N ARG A 5 11.69 -10.55 -15.23
CA ARG A 5 13.02 -11.12 -14.95
C ARG A 5 13.56 -10.74 -13.57
N THR A 6 13.35 -9.50 -13.14
CA THR A 6 13.95 -8.93 -11.92
C THR A 6 12.93 -8.22 -11.04
N ASN A 7 11.64 -8.37 -11.31
CA ASN A 7 10.58 -7.75 -10.51
C ASN A 7 9.37 -8.67 -10.38
N PHE A 8 8.63 -8.51 -9.29
CA PHE A 8 7.27 -9.02 -9.17
C PHE A 8 6.33 -7.88 -8.75
N ALA A 9 5.10 -7.93 -9.22
CA ALA A 9 4.05 -7.00 -8.83
C ALA A 9 2.89 -7.75 -8.16
N LEU A 10 2.46 -7.23 -7.02
CA LEU A 10 1.31 -7.70 -6.26
C LEU A 10 0.19 -6.67 -6.39
N ALA A 11 -0.96 -7.09 -6.91
CA ALA A 11 -2.21 -6.36 -6.72
C ALA A 11 -2.82 -6.84 -5.41
N LEU A 12 -3.06 -5.92 -4.48
CA LEU A 12 -3.50 -6.19 -3.13
C LEU A 12 -4.79 -5.42 -2.84
N HIS A 13 -5.63 -6.03 -2.01
CA HIS A 13 -6.80 -5.40 -1.42
C HIS A 13 -6.55 -5.31 0.08
N ASN A 14 -6.08 -4.16 0.52
CA ASN A 14 -5.70 -3.91 1.90
C ASN A 14 -6.90 -3.34 2.66
N THR A 15 -7.41 -4.10 3.62
CA THR A 15 -8.48 -3.67 4.51
C THR A 15 -7.96 -3.59 5.95
N ALA A 16 -8.43 -2.60 6.70
CA ALA A 16 -8.10 -2.45 8.10
C ALA A 16 -9.20 -1.68 8.84
N ASN A 17 -9.31 -1.93 10.15
CA ASN A 17 -10.25 -1.23 11.01
C ASN A 17 -9.52 -0.69 12.24
N ARG A 18 -9.73 0.60 12.53
CA ARG A 18 -9.37 1.28 13.77
C ARG A 18 -10.66 1.88 14.36
N SER A 19 -10.66 2.19 15.65
CA SER A 19 -11.84 2.69 16.38
C SER A 19 -12.57 3.87 15.72
N ASP A 20 -11.85 4.70 14.95
CA ASP A 20 -12.31 5.94 14.33
C ASP A 20 -12.18 5.95 12.79
N ALA A 21 -11.65 4.88 12.19
CA ALA A 21 -11.32 4.86 10.77
C ALA A 21 -11.38 3.45 10.18
N VAL A 22 -11.84 3.35 8.93
CA VAL A 22 -11.85 2.13 8.13
C VAL A 22 -10.98 2.35 6.90
N LEU A 23 -10.15 1.37 6.57
CA LEU A 23 -9.39 1.31 5.33
C LEU A 23 -9.98 0.21 4.46
N ASP A 24 -10.25 0.54 3.21
CA ASP A 24 -10.68 -0.37 2.17
C ASP A 24 -10.03 0.06 0.85
N GLU A 25 -8.79 -0.38 0.63
CA GLU A 25 -7.93 0.15 -0.44
C GLU A 25 -7.41 -0.93 -1.38
N TYR A 26 -7.48 -0.64 -2.68
CA TYR A 26 -6.82 -1.45 -3.72
C TYR A 26 -5.49 -0.80 -4.09
N LEU A 27 -4.40 -1.55 -3.98
CA LEU A 27 -3.06 -1.04 -4.30
C LEU A 27 -2.24 -2.03 -5.11
N SER A 28 -1.21 -1.52 -5.78
CA SER A 28 -0.20 -2.35 -6.43
C SER A 28 1.16 -2.10 -5.82
N THR A 29 1.85 -3.16 -5.40
CA THR A 29 3.23 -3.08 -4.92
C THR A 29 4.15 -3.79 -5.91
N VAL A 30 5.13 -3.07 -6.45
CA VAL A 30 6.18 -3.61 -7.30
C VAL A 30 7.46 -3.76 -6.49
N CYS A 31 8.01 -4.96 -6.49
CA CYS A 31 9.25 -5.28 -5.82
C CYS A 31 10.33 -5.61 -6.86
N SER A 32 11.48 -4.96 -6.78
CA SER A 32 12.68 -5.37 -7.52
C SER A 32 13.45 -6.40 -6.71
N VAL A 33 13.97 -7.42 -7.39
CA VAL A 33 14.71 -8.52 -6.80
C VAL A 33 16.11 -8.60 -7.40
N ASP A 34 17.11 -8.63 -6.53
CA ASP A 34 18.51 -8.90 -6.86
C ASP A 34 19.09 -9.89 -5.84
N ASP A 35 19.88 -10.85 -6.31
CA ASP A 35 20.43 -11.95 -5.50
C ASP A 35 19.39 -12.63 -4.56
N GLY A 36 18.18 -12.86 -5.09
CA GLY A 36 17.08 -13.49 -4.34
C GLY A 36 16.49 -12.63 -3.21
N ARG A 37 16.88 -11.35 -3.10
CA ARG A 37 16.40 -10.41 -2.08
C ARG A 37 15.64 -9.25 -2.72
N ILE A 38 14.64 -8.75 -2.01
CA ILE A 38 13.95 -7.52 -2.42
C ILE A 38 14.88 -6.33 -2.14
N THR A 39 15.20 -5.56 -3.17
CA THR A 39 16.10 -4.39 -3.09
C THR A 39 15.37 -3.06 -3.23
N HIS A 40 14.19 -3.06 -3.84
CA HIS A 40 13.34 -1.89 -3.96
C HIS A 40 11.86 -2.30 -3.84
N ILE A 41 11.07 -1.41 -3.25
CA ILE A 41 9.62 -1.54 -3.12
C ILE A 41 9.01 -0.20 -3.52
N GLU A 42 8.12 -0.23 -4.50
CA GLU A 42 7.30 0.91 -4.90
C GLU A 42 5.82 0.52 -4.79
N THR A 43 5.01 1.37 -4.17
CA THR A 43 3.58 1.13 -3.97
C THR A 43 2.76 2.23 -4.63
N PHE A 44 1.80 1.80 -5.45
CA PHE A 44 0.84 2.63 -6.16
C PHE A 44 -0.53 2.47 -5.49
N LEU A 45 -1.05 3.59 -4.99
CA LEU A 45 -2.35 3.66 -4.31
C LEU A 45 -3.44 4.04 -5.32
N SER A 46 -4.62 3.44 -5.18
CA SER A 46 -5.81 3.85 -5.91
C SER A 46 -6.54 5.01 -5.22
N ASP A 47 -6.43 5.10 -3.89
CA ASP A 47 -7.02 6.16 -3.08
C ASP A 47 -6.02 6.71 -2.04
N VAL A 48 -5.35 7.81 -2.42
CA VAL A 48 -4.42 8.52 -1.53
C VAL A 48 -5.15 9.25 -0.40
N GLU A 49 -6.36 9.76 -0.64
CA GLU A 49 -7.12 10.50 0.37
C GLU A 49 -7.64 9.56 1.46
N GLY A 50 -8.19 8.41 1.09
CA GLY A 50 -8.62 7.36 2.03
C GLY A 50 -7.46 6.81 2.85
N MET A 51 -6.30 6.58 2.23
CA MET A 51 -5.07 6.22 2.94
C MET A 51 -4.66 7.29 3.96
N ASN A 52 -4.70 8.57 3.58
CA ASN A 52 -4.38 9.66 4.50
C ASN A 52 -5.40 9.77 5.64
N ALA A 53 -6.70 9.64 5.34
CA ALA A 53 -7.75 9.67 6.35
C ALA A 53 -7.59 8.56 7.40
N PHE A 54 -7.08 7.39 7.00
CA PHE A 54 -6.78 6.29 7.90
C PHE A 54 -5.48 6.49 8.70
N PHE A 55 -4.37 6.86 8.05
CA PHE A 55 -3.05 6.86 8.68
C PHE A 55 -2.63 8.19 9.32
N VAL A 56 -3.11 9.33 8.85
CA VAL A 56 -2.74 10.64 9.38
C VAL A 56 -3.59 10.95 10.62
N PRO A 57 -2.98 11.26 11.78
CA PRO A 57 -3.73 11.69 12.95
C PRO A 57 -4.59 12.91 12.61
N GLN A 58 -5.90 12.80 12.81
CA GLN A 58 -6.78 13.95 12.66
C GLN A 58 -6.53 14.87 13.85
N ALA A 59 -5.93 16.04 13.60
CA ALA A 59 -5.80 17.07 14.63
C ALA A 59 -7.22 17.38 15.15
N HIS A 60 -7.41 17.27 16.47
CA HIS A 60 -8.66 17.65 17.13
C HIS A 60 -9.05 19.05 16.67
N ARG A 61 -10.08 19.16 15.83
CA ARG A 61 -10.82 20.41 15.67
C ARG A 61 -11.52 20.65 17.01
N GLN A 62 -10.91 21.49 17.83
CA GLN A 62 -11.59 22.18 18.92
C GLN A 62 -12.42 23.33 18.33
#